data_AF-A0A565AWA5-F1
#
_entry.id   AF-A0A565AWA5-F1
#
_cell.length_a   1.000
_cell.length_b   1.000
_cell.length_c   1.000
_cell.angle_alpha   90.00
_cell.angle_beta   90.00
_cell.angle_gamma   90.00
#
_symmetry.space_group_name_H-M   'P 1'
#
loop_
_entity.id
_entity.type
_entity.pdbx_description
1 polymer ?
#
loop_
_entity_poly.entity_id
_entity_poly.type
_entity_poly.pdbx_seq_one_letter_code
_entity_poly.pdbx_strand_id
1 'polypeptide(L)'
;MFRYLFNYHLVDPKDYDFLDELNNGELMDKLSRESIRRYNKDKGTEFEFVKVEKVNFHGCCGYMFLITFQVLDPSDKQEKTFQARVRYTTHYPTEYVFFGCDETSKEDDKGDCDETSKERVKGS
;
A
#
# COMPACT_ATOMS: atom_id res chain seq x y z
N MET A 1 21.16 6.04 15.19
CA MET A 1 20.37 5.22 14.25
C MET A 1 19.06 5.95 13.98
N PHE A 2 18.98 6.79 12.94
CA PHE A 2 17.74 7.51 12.61
C PHE A 2 16.80 6.55 11.88
N ARG A 3 15.77 6.05 12.57
CA ARG A 3 14.60 5.45 11.90
C ARG A 3 13.88 6.61 11.21
N TYR A 4 14.20 6.88 9.94
CA TYR A 4 13.38 7.77 9.12
C TYR A 4 12.01 7.11 8.97
N LEU A 5 11.08 7.55 9.81
CA LEU A 5 9.66 7.29 9.61
C LEU A 5 9.31 8.04 8.32
N PHE A 6 9.18 7.32 7.21
CA PHE A 6 8.64 7.92 6.01
C PHE A 6 7.23 8.42 6.35
N ASN A 7 7.00 9.72 6.22
CA ASN A 7 5.68 10.32 6.40
C ASN A 7 4.81 9.89 5.21
N TYR A 8 4.21 8.71 5.34
CA TYR A 8 3.28 8.18 4.36
C TYR A 8 1.92 8.86 4.57
N HIS A 9 1.39 9.43 3.49
CA HIS A 9 0.07 10.06 3.41
C HIS A 9 -0.88 9.16 2.64
N LEU A 10 -2.17 9.19 2.98
CA LEU A 10 -3.19 8.47 2.20
C LEU A 10 -3.37 9.15 0.85
N VAL A 11 -3.50 8.35 -0.19
CA VAL A 11 -3.92 8.84 -1.51
C VAL A 11 -5.44 8.98 -1.53
N ASP A 12 -5.95 10.16 -1.87
CA ASP A 12 -7.35 10.30 -2.27
C ASP A 12 -7.50 9.80 -3.72
N PRO A 13 -8.33 8.78 -3.99
CA PRO A 13 -8.49 8.24 -5.34
C PRO A 13 -9.10 9.22 -6.35
N LYS A 14 -9.79 10.27 -5.91
CA LYS A 14 -10.50 11.20 -6.81
C LYS A 14 -9.66 12.40 -7.24
N ASP A 15 -8.56 12.64 -6.56
CA ASP A 15 -7.64 13.74 -6.88
C ASP A 15 -6.74 13.41 -8.08
N TYR A 16 -5.97 14.40 -8.53
CA TYR A 16 -5.12 14.33 -9.73
C TYR A 16 -3.67 14.73 -9.40
N ASP A 17 -3.18 14.41 -8.20
CA ASP A 17 -1.93 14.96 -7.66
C ASP A 17 -0.66 14.44 -8.35
N PHE A 18 -0.74 13.30 -9.04
CA PHE A 18 0.45 12.58 -9.54
C PHE A 18 0.58 12.59 -11.06
N LEU A 19 -0.54 12.71 -11.78
CA LEU A 19 -0.62 12.74 -13.23
C LEU A 19 -1.84 13.57 -13.66
N ASP A 20 -1.62 14.57 -14.52
CA ASP A 20 -2.71 15.44 -14.99
C ASP A 20 -3.76 14.70 -15.85
N GLU A 21 -3.42 13.55 -16.43
CA GLU A 21 -4.28 12.80 -17.36
C GLU A 21 -5.17 11.76 -16.68
N LEU A 22 -4.81 11.30 -15.48
CA LEU A 22 -5.50 10.22 -14.77
C LEU A 22 -5.75 10.65 -13.33
N ASN A 23 -6.93 10.35 -12.81
CA ASN A 23 -7.08 10.49 -11.37
C ASN A 23 -6.18 9.49 -10.65
N ASN A 24 -5.90 9.79 -9.38
CA ASN A 24 -5.04 8.99 -8.53
C ASN A 24 -5.53 7.52 -8.48
N GLY A 25 -6.84 7.28 -8.41
CA GLY A 25 -7.42 5.94 -8.40
C GLY A 25 -7.11 5.13 -9.65
N GLU A 26 -7.27 5.74 -10.84
CA GLU A 26 -6.94 5.13 -12.14
C GLU A 26 -5.44 4.83 -12.24
N LEU A 27 -4.59 5.75 -11.76
CA LEU A 27 -3.16 5.52 -11.69
C LEU A 27 -2.83 4.32 -10.78
N MET A 28 -3.43 4.24 -9.59
CA MET A 28 -3.18 3.13 -8.66
C MET A 28 -3.70 1.79 -9.17
N ASP A 29 -4.84 1.74 -9.85
CA ASP A 29 -5.35 0.54 -10.52
C ASP A 29 -4.35 0.06 -11.60
N LYS A 30 -3.90 0.97 -12.47
CA LYS A 30 -2.91 0.68 -13.51
C LYS A 30 -1.60 0.16 -12.92
N LEU A 31 -1.08 0.81 -11.88
CA LEU A 31 0.15 0.38 -11.21
C LEU A 31 -0.02 -0.98 -10.53
N SER A 32 -1.19 -1.28 -9.95
CA SER A 32 -1.48 -2.56 -9.29
C SER A 32 -1.58 -3.71 -10.29
N ARG A 33 -2.29 -3.51 -11.40
CA ARG A 33 -2.38 -4.50 -12.49
C ARG A 33 -1.02 -4.82 -13.07
N GLU A 34 -0.22 -3.78 -13.31
CA GLU A 34 1.12 -3.95 -13.83
C GLU A 34 2.04 -4.65 -12.81
N SER A 35 1.86 -4.35 -11.52
CA SER A 35 2.53 -5.02 -10.42
C SER A 35 2.25 -6.52 -10.46
N ILE A 36 0.99 -6.95 -10.37
CA ILE A 36 0.67 -8.38 -10.34
C ILE A 36 1.08 -9.10 -11.62
N ARG A 37 0.99 -8.43 -12.79
CA ARG A 37 1.45 -8.99 -14.07
C ARG A 37 2.93 -9.33 -14.04
N ARG A 38 3.77 -8.44 -13.50
CA ARG A 38 5.21 -8.68 -13.35
C ARG A 38 5.48 -9.79 -12.35
N TYR A 39 4.82 -9.76 -11.19
CA TYR A 39 4.96 -10.81 -10.19
C TYR A 39 4.62 -12.20 -10.77
N ASN A 40 3.49 -12.31 -11.48
CA ASN A 40 3.07 -13.53 -12.16
C ASN A 40 4.11 -14.03 -13.16
N LYS A 41 4.66 -13.13 -13.98
CA LYS A 41 5.71 -13.46 -14.94
C LYS A 41 6.98 -13.97 -14.23
N ASP A 42 7.39 -13.33 -13.14
CA ASP A 42 8.63 -13.63 -12.44
C ASP A 42 8.54 -14.89 -11.56
N LYS A 43 7.34 -15.19 -11.03
CA LYS A 43 7.10 -16.33 -10.13
C LYS A 43 6.41 -17.52 -10.79
N GLY A 44 5.93 -17.37 -12.03
CA GLY A 44 5.15 -18.41 -12.71
C GLY A 44 3.77 -18.64 -12.05
N THR A 45 3.16 -17.57 -11.54
CA THR A 45 1.83 -17.60 -10.90
C THR A 45 0.78 -16.98 -11.83
N GLU A 46 -0.50 -17.17 -11.51
CA GLU A 46 -1.63 -16.69 -12.33
C GLU A 46 -2.63 -15.85 -11.52
N PHE A 47 -2.15 -15.10 -10.53
CA PHE A 47 -3.01 -14.25 -9.70
C PHE A 47 -3.75 -13.19 -10.53
N GLU A 48 -5.05 -13.04 -10.31
CA GLU A 48 -5.88 -12.06 -10.99
C GLU A 48 -6.10 -10.84 -10.11
N PHE A 49 -5.91 -9.63 -10.65
CA PHE A 49 -6.17 -8.40 -9.90
C PHE A 49 -7.68 -8.21 -9.66
N VAL A 50 -8.07 -7.93 -8.42
CA VAL A 50 -9.47 -7.66 -8.03
C VAL A 50 -9.71 -6.16 -7.85
N LYS A 51 -9.08 -5.55 -6.84
CA LYS A 51 -9.27 -4.14 -6.49
C LYS A 51 -8.12 -3.58 -5.65
N VAL A 52 -7.94 -2.27 -5.70
CA VAL A 52 -7.08 -1.55 -4.74
C VAL A 52 -7.86 -1.37 -3.43
N GLU A 53 -7.23 -1.67 -2.30
CA GLU A 53 -7.83 -1.45 -0.98
C GLU A 53 -7.39 -0.13 -0.34
N LYS A 54 -6.08 0.09 -0.33
CA LYS A 54 -5.47 1.24 0.34
C LYS A 54 -4.17 1.60 -0.33
N VAL A 55 -3.93 2.90 -0.49
CA VAL A 55 -2.65 3.40 -0.96
C VAL A 55 -2.13 4.46 -0.02
N ASN A 56 -0.86 4.31 0.34
CA ASN A 56 -0.11 5.35 1.02
C ASN A 56 1.02 5.81 0.10
N PHE A 57 1.36 7.09 0.13
CA PHE A 57 2.46 7.64 -0.64
C PHE A 57 3.40 8.47 0.23
N HIS A 58 4.67 8.53 -0.14
CA HIS A 58 5.58 9.55 0.37
C HIS A 58 6.33 10.20 -0.78
N GLY A 59 6.55 11.52 -0.67
CA GLY A 59 7.39 12.25 -1.60
C GLY A 59 8.87 11.88 -1.45
N CYS A 60 9.59 11.83 -2.57
CA CYS A 60 11.04 11.67 -2.67
C CYS A 60 11.51 12.35 -3.98
N CYS A 61 12.57 11.88 -4.64
CA CYS A 61 12.85 12.16 -6.05
C CYS A 61 11.81 11.42 -6.94
N GLY A 62 10.56 11.89 -6.93
CA GLY A 62 9.38 11.20 -7.42
C GLY A 62 8.44 10.79 -6.28
N TYR A 63 7.51 9.88 -6.56
CA TYR A 63 6.56 9.35 -5.59
C TYR A 63 6.88 7.90 -5.27
N MET A 64 6.82 7.56 -3.99
CA MET A 64 6.87 6.17 -3.56
C MET A 64 5.48 5.78 -3.08
N PHE A 65 4.85 4.85 -3.78
CA PHE A 65 3.56 4.31 -3.41
C PHE A 65 3.74 2.98 -2.69
N LEU A 66 2.99 2.80 -1.60
CA LEU A 66 2.75 1.54 -0.94
C LEU A 66 1.29 1.18 -1.19
N ILE A 67 1.06 0.30 -2.15
CA ILE A 67 -0.26 -0.06 -2.66
C ILE A 67 -0.64 -1.43 -2.09
N THR A 68 -1.71 -1.48 -1.31
CA THR A 68 -2.35 -2.71 -0.85
C THR A 68 -3.56 -3.00 -1.73
N PHE A 69 -3.62 -4.19 -2.30
CA PHE A 69 -4.66 -4.60 -3.24
C PHE A 69 -5.04 -6.08 -3.09
N GLN A 70 -6.26 -6.43 -3.47
CA GLN A 70 -6.73 -7.81 -3.49
C GLN A 70 -6.41 -8.48 -4.83
N VAL A 71 -6.00 -9.74 -4.76
CA VAL A 71 -5.87 -10.62 -5.92
C VAL A 71 -6.65 -11.90 -5.69
N LEU A 72 -7.14 -12.51 -6.75
CA LEU A 72 -7.74 -13.83 -6.73
C LEU A 72 -6.69 -14.85 -7.17
N ASP A 73 -6.49 -15.89 -6.37
CA ASP A 73 -5.70 -17.04 -6.78
C ASP A 73 -6.62 -18.04 -7.49
N PRO A 74 -6.40 -18.33 -8.80
CA PRO A 74 -7.25 -19.26 -9.53
C PRO A 74 -7.13 -20.71 -9.00
N SER A 75 -6.06 -21.04 -8.28
CA SER A 75 -5.78 -22.38 -7.77
C SER A 75 -6.67 -22.76 -6.58
N ASP A 76 -6.89 -21.81 -5.67
CA ASP A 76 -7.70 -22.02 -4.45
C ASP A 76 -9.02 -21.23 -4.45
N LYS A 77 -9.22 -20.36 -5.45
CA LYS A 77 -10.38 -19.46 -5.60
C LYS A 77 -10.58 -18.53 -4.41
N GLN A 78 -9.51 -18.17 -3.71
CA GLN A 78 -9.54 -17.25 -2.58
C GLN A 78 -8.94 -15.90 -2.94
N GLU A 79 -9.57 -14.84 -2.43
CA GLU A 79 -8.99 -13.50 -2.45
C GLU A 79 -7.85 -13.40 -1.43
N LYS A 80 -6.75 -12.80 -1.84
CA LYS A 80 -5.53 -12.63 -1.05
C LYS A 80 -5.08 -11.18 -1.13
N THR A 81 -4.71 -10.63 0.01
CA THR A 81 -4.15 -9.28 0.09
C THR A 81 -2.68 -9.30 -0.34
N PHE A 82 -2.33 -8.46 -1.30
CA PHE A 82 -0.96 -8.22 -1.74
C PHE A 82 -0.55 -6.77 -1.44
N GLN A 83 0.75 -6.58 -1.29
CA GLN A 83 1.34 -5.25 -1.16
C GLN A 83 2.48 -5.05 -2.16
N ALA A 84 2.39 -3.97 -2.93
CA ALA A 84 3.45 -3.54 -3.83
C ALA A 84 4.01 -2.19 -3.38
N ARG A 85 5.33 -2.07 -3.43
CA ARG A 85 6.01 -0.78 -3.33
C ARG A 85 6.47 -0.35 -4.72
N VAL A 86 5.98 0.80 -5.16
CA VAL A 86 6.18 1.31 -6.52
C VAL A 86 6.86 2.67 -6.44
N ARG A 87 8.03 2.81 -7.06
CA ARG A 87 8.67 4.11 -7.27
C ARG A 87 8.21 4.66 -8.62
N TYR A 88 7.48 5.77 -8.58
CA TYR A 88 6.92 6.42 -9.75
C TYR A 88 7.58 7.78 -9.99
N THR A 89 8.02 8.01 -11.21
CA THR A 89 8.57 9.30 -11.67
C THR A 89 8.37 9.40 -13.18
N THR A 90 8.20 10.62 -13.69
CA THR A 90 8.10 10.90 -15.13
C THR A 90 9.46 10.86 -15.84
N HIS A 91 10.57 10.91 -15.09
CA HIS A 91 11.92 11.03 -15.64
C HIS A 91 12.67 9.70 -15.80
N TYR A 92 12.22 8.64 -15.12
CA TYR A 92 12.88 7.33 -15.11
C TYR A 92 11.86 6.19 -15.19
N PRO A 93 12.25 4.98 -15.61
CA PRO A 93 11.36 3.82 -15.58
C PRO A 93 10.81 3.55 -14.18
N THR A 94 9.53 3.22 -14.08
CA THR A 94 8.89 2.83 -12.81
C THR A 94 9.52 1.56 -12.25
N GLU A 95 9.92 1.60 -10.98
CA GLU A 95 10.48 0.45 -10.27
C GLU A 95 9.41 -0.22 -9.40
N TYR A 96 9.43 -1.55 -9.37
CA TYR A 96 8.45 -2.37 -8.65
C TYR A 96 9.18 -3.28 -7.67
N VAL A 97 8.78 -3.23 -6.41
CA VAL A 97 9.21 -4.16 -5.36
C VAL A 97 7.98 -4.82 -4.78
N PHE A 98 8.01 -6.15 -4.76
CA PHE A 98 6.87 -6.98 -4.37
C PHE A 98 7.04 -7.51 -2.95
N PHE A 99 5.99 -7.36 -2.16
CA PHE A 99 5.81 -8.11 -0.93
C PHE A 99 4.65 -9.10 -1.20
N GLY A 100 4.90 -10.39 -1.02
CA GLY A 100 3.88 -11.43 -1.23
C GLY A 100 2.74 -11.31 -0.23
N CYS A 101 1.78 -12.25 -0.27
CA CYS A 101 0.73 -12.33 0.76
C CYS A 101 1.36 -12.29 2.14
N ASP A 102 1.06 -11.24 2.89
CA ASP A 102 1.43 -11.17 4.28
C ASP A 102 0.48 -12.10 5.05
N GLU A 103 1.01 -13.10 5.76
CA GLU A 103 0.28 -13.84 6.80
C GLU A 103 0.01 -12.94 8.04
N THR A 104 0.18 -11.63 7.94
CA THR A 104 -0.11 -10.65 9.00
C THR A 104 -1.50 -10.03 8.84
N SER A 105 -2.52 -10.83 9.08
CA SER A 105 -3.83 -10.34 9.55
C SER A 105 -4.42 -11.29 10.60
N LYS A 106 -3.58 -11.62 11.58
CA LYS A 106 -4.04 -11.96 12.94
C LYS A 106 -3.29 -11.08 13.92
N GLU A 107 -3.66 -9.81 13.98
CA GLU A 107 -3.50 -9.05 15.22
C GLU A 107 -4.90 -8.75 15.72
N ASP A 108 -5.13 -9.20 16.95
CA ASP A 108 -6.41 -9.34 17.62
C ASP A 108 -7.15 -8.02 17.76
N ASP A 109 -8.43 -8.10 17.46
CA ASP A 109 -9.45 -7.23 18.02
C ASP A 109 -9.37 -7.26 19.55
N LYS A 110 -8.92 -6.16 20.15
CA LYS A 110 -9.44 -5.74 21.45
C LYS A 110 -9.30 -4.23 21.57
N GLY A 111 -10.39 -3.55 21.24
CA GLY A 111 -10.65 -2.23 21.80
C GLY A 111 -10.66 -2.31 23.32
N ASP A 112 -10.02 -1.34 23.94
CA ASP A 112 -10.55 -0.73 25.15
C ASP A 112 -10.13 0.73 25.17
N CYS A 113 -11.12 1.59 24.94
CA CYS A 113 -11.03 2.99 25.24
C CYS A 113 -11.19 3.11 26.76
N ASP A 114 -10.13 3.52 27.47
CA ASP A 114 -10.33 4.17 28.77
C ASP A 114 -9.57 5.50 28.81
N GLU A 115 -10.35 6.54 28.57
CA GLU A 115 -10.07 7.90 28.99
C GLU A 115 -10.22 7.96 30.52
N THR A 116 -9.11 8.00 31.26
CA THR A 116 -9.14 8.48 32.64
C THR A 116 -8.11 9.59 32.82
N SER A 117 -8.61 10.82 32.80
CA SER A 117 -7.93 11.98 33.35
C SER A 117 -8.01 11.94 34.89
N LYS A 118 -6.85 11.89 35.56
CA LYS A 118 -6.68 12.38 36.94
C LYS A 118 -5.29 13.01 37.15
N GLU A 119 -5.33 14.29 37.47
CA GLU A 119 -4.25 15.13 38.00
C GLU A 119 -3.79 14.66 39.40
N ARG A 120 -2.48 14.75 39.72
CA ARG A 120 -1.88 15.36 40.95
C ARG A 120 -0.37 15.12 41.11
N VAL A 121 0.39 16.23 40.99
CA VAL A 121 1.43 16.82 41.88
C VAL A 121 2.45 15.97 42.69
N LYS A 122 3.72 16.43 42.56
CA LYS A 122 4.94 16.43 43.43
C LYS A 122 5.84 15.19 43.55
N GLY A 123 7.10 15.41 43.16
CA GLY A 123 8.20 15.50 44.14
C GLY A 123 9.35 14.53 43.93
N SER A 124 10.50 15.06 43.48
CA SER A 124 11.78 15.06 44.22
C SER A 124 12.79 15.93 43.49
#